data_AF-A0A7Z7NC97-F1
#
_entry.id   AF-A0A7Z7NC97-F1
#
_cell.length_a   1.000
_cell.length_b   1.000
_cell.length_c   1.000
_cell.angle_alpha   90.00
_cell.angle_beta   90.00
_cell.angle_gamma   90.00
#
_symmetry.space_group_name_H-M   'P 1'
#
loop_
_entity.id
_entity.type
_entity.pdbx_description
1 polymer ?
#
loop_
_entity_poly.entity_id
_entity_poly.type
_entity_poly.pdbx_seq_one_letter_code
_entity_poly.pdbx_strand_id
1 'polypeptide(L)'
;MCRATRWPAILLAAVLAIAGCTATVSGTALPAATLGHTTTTATTGPTPRIIGVSVLEGLLLTGDQIVGLVGGTNMVSVGTINNTSDAATIIDDRTCIGIGSIADMSVYSNSGWVAMRGNQFTSPNVVQADVTQVVTSFTGPADATALLQHARQAWQACANGRYSFHSSNGTTVPWTPDPFGAAAPAWT
;
A
#
# COMPACT_ATOMS: atom_id res chain seq x y z
N MET A 1 42.23 -49.37 -36.77
CA MET A 1 43.37 -48.45 -36.93
C MET A 1 43.60 -47.75 -35.60
N CYS A 2 44.78 -47.98 -35.00
CA CYS A 2 45.17 -47.53 -33.66
C CYS A 2 45.92 -46.19 -33.68
N ARG A 3 45.68 -45.36 -32.67
CA ARG A 3 46.63 -44.46 -31.94
C ARG A 3 45.78 -43.69 -30.92
N ALA A 4 45.78 -43.94 -29.62
CA ALA A 4 46.83 -44.24 -28.65
C ALA A 4 47.88 -43.11 -28.53
N THR A 5 47.62 -42.19 -27.61
CA THR A 5 48.64 -41.30 -27.04
C THR A 5 48.57 -41.42 -25.52
N ARG A 6 49.69 -41.85 -24.95
CA ARG A 6 50.01 -42.20 -23.55
C ARG A 6 50.92 -41.08 -23.02
N TRP A 7 50.70 -40.46 -21.87
CA TRP A 7 51.21 -40.78 -20.50
C TRP A 7 51.41 -39.44 -19.72
N PRO A 8 51.69 -39.42 -18.39
CA PRO A 8 51.71 -40.49 -17.39
C PRO A 8 50.87 -40.20 -16.13
N ALA A 9 50.73 -41.26 -15.32
CA ALA A 9 50.10 -41.30 -14.02
C ALA A 9 50.96 -40.69 -12.90
N ILE A 10 50.33 -40.03 -11.92
CA ILE A 10 50.73 -40.10 -10.51
C ILE A 10 49.45 -40.21 -9.66
N LEU A 11 49.35 -41.37 -9.02
CA LEU A 11 48.42 -41.72 -7.94
C LEU A 11 48.81 -40.96 -6.66
N LEU A 12 47.82 -40.48 -5.88
CA LEU A 12 47.82 -40.65 -4.42
C LEU A 12 46.46 -40.24 -3.84
N ALA A 13 45.81 -41.24 -3.26
CA ALA A 13 44.60 -41.15 -2.48
C ALA A 13 44.89 -40.52 -1.09
N ALA A 14 43.99 -39.67 -0.61
CA ALA A 14 43.87 -39.36 0.81
C ALA A 14 42.42 -38.94 1.10
N VAL A 15 41.56 -39.92 1.33
CA VAL A 15 40.25 -39.71 1.97
C VAL A 15 40.52 -39.64 3.47
N LEU A 16 40.58 -38.43 4.05
CA LEU A 16 40.52 -38.26 5.49
C LEU A 16 39.05 -38.30 5.93
N ALA A 17 38.66 -39.41 6.55
CA ALA A 17 37.44 -39.50 7.33
C ALA A 17 37.64 -38.68 8.62
N ILE A 18 36.89 -37.59 8.77
CA ILE A 18 36.85 -36.83 10.02
C ILE A 18 35.93 -37.61 10.98
N ALA A 19 36.52 -38.47 11.81
CA ALA A 19 35.83 -39.08 12.93
C ALA A 19 35.59 -38.00 14.00
N GLY A 20 34.41 -37.37 13.97
CA GLY A 20 33.98 -36.46 15.02
C GLY A 20 33.57 -37.25 16.26
N CYS A 21 34.32 -37.10 17.35
CA CYS A 21 33.91 -37.58 18.67
C CYS A 21 32.74 -36.72 19.18
N THR A 22 31.49 -37.15 18.97
CA THR A 22 30.35 -36.56 19.69
C THR A 22 30.37 -37.08 21.12
N ALA A 23 30.75 -36.23 22.07
CA ALA A 23 30.50 -36.50 23.48
C ALA A 23 29.00 -36.34 23.74
N THR A 24 28.26 -37.45 23.75
CA THR A 24 26.89 -37.47 24.28
C THR A 24 26.96 -37.36 25.79
N VAL A 25 26.60 -36.20 26.33
CA VAL A 25 26.37 -36.04 27.77
C VAL A 25 25.04 -36.71 28.09
N SER A 26 25.07 -37.73 28.95
CA SER A 26 23.85 -38.31 29.51
C SER A 26 23.23 -37.31 30.48
N GLY A 27 22.40 -36.41 29.96
CA GLY A 27 21.58 -35.50 30.77
C GLY A 27 20.22 -36.14 31.01
N THR A 28 19.89 -36.45 32.26
CA THR A 28 18.50 -36.70 32.66
C THR A 28 17.74 -35.38 32.55
N ALA A 29 16.78 -35.28 31.64
CA ALA A 29 15.90 -34.12 31.55
C ALA A 29 15.06 -34.02 32.83
N LEU A 30 15.45 -33.12 33.73
CA LEU A 30 14.63 -32.73 34.87
C LEU A 30 13.65 -31.66 34.37
N PRO A 31 12.34 -31.77 34.63
CA PRO A 31 11.41 -30.69 34.36
C PRO A 31 11.89 -29.45 35.12
N ALA A 32 12.00 -28.33 34.42
CA ALA A 32 12.32 -27.05 35.05
C ALA A 32 11.30 -26.79 36.17
N ALA A 33 11.79 -26.43 37.35
CA ALA A 33 10.94 -26.02 38.46
C ALA A 33 9.96 -24.96 37.95
N THR A 34 8.68 -25.17 38.19
CA THR A 34 7.57 -24.26 37.91
C THR A 34 7.82 -22.92 38.61
N LEU A 35 8.64 -22.07 38.01
CA LEU A 35 8.71 -20.66 38.32
C LEU A 35 7.41 -20.09 37.80
N GLY A 36 6.52 -19.76 38.73
CA GLY A 36 5.20 -19.23 38.46
C GLY A 36 5.24 -18.17 37.38
N HIS A 37 4.86 -18.56 36.17
CA HIS A 37 4.28 -17.62 35.24
C HIS A 37 2.95 -17.27 35.88
N THR A 38 2.92 -16.12 36.56
CA THR A 38 1.73 -15.30 36.65
C THR A 38 1.09 -15.37 35.27
N THR A 39 -0.08 -16.01 35.19
CA THR A 39 -0.94 -15.94 34.02
C THR A 39 -1.28 -14.47 33.86
N THR A 40 -0.43 -13.71 33.18
CA THR A 40 -0.85 -12.47 32.56
C THR A 40 -1.87 -12.93 31.55
N THR A 41 -3.14 -12.81 31.93
CA THR A 41 -4.26 -12.80 31.00
C THR A 41 -3.92 -11.73 29.97
N ALA A 42 -3.24 -12.15 28.90
CA ALA A 42 -3.16 -11.36 27.70
C ALA A 42 -4.60 -11.28 27.22
N THR A 43 -5.25 -10.15 27.48
CA THR A 43 -6.50 -9.80 26.85
C THR A 43 -6.28 -9.97 25.35
N THR A 44 -6.80 -11.04 24.78
CA THR A 44 -6.83 -11.27 23.35
C THR A 44 -7.65 -10.15 22.75
N GLY A 45 -7.00 -9.04 22.40
CA GLY A 45 -7.61 -8.03 21.55
C GLY A 45 -8.07 -8.71 20.25
N PRO A 46 -9.10 -8.17 19.57
CA PRO A 46 -9.54 -8.73 18.30
C PRO A 46 -8.34 -8.85 17.36
N THR A 47 -8.08 -10.06 16.85
CA THR A 47 -7.08 -10.24 15.79
C THR A 47 -7.46 -9.31 14.64
N PRO A 48 -6.53 -8.47 14.13
CA PRO A 48 -6.85 -7.58 13.03
C PRO A 48 -7.40 -8.39 11.86
N ARG A 49 -8.65 -8.09 11.48
CA ARG A 49 -9.36 -8.80 10.42
C ARG A 49 -9.35 -7.94 9.17
N ILE A 50 -9.00 -8.55 8.04
CA ILE A 50 -9.21 -7.97 6.71
C ILE A 50 -10.69 -7.60 6.56
N ILE A 51 -10.93 -6.33 6.24
CA ILE A 51 -12.28 -5.80 6.06
C ILE A 51 -12.83 -6.29 4.72
N GLY A 52 -13.94 -7.01 4.77
CA GLY A 52 -14.58 -7.55 3.58
C GLY A 52 -15.15 -6.45 2.67
N VAL A 53 -15.25 -6.77 1.38
CA VAL A 53 -15.77 -5.90 0.33
C VAL A 53 -17.11 -5.23 0.68
N SER A 54 -18.09 -5.99 1.19
CA SER A 54 -19.42 -5.46 1.51
C SER A 54 -19.39 -4.45 2.66
N VAL A 55 -18.46 -4.63 3.61
CA VAL A 55 -18.24 -3.66 4.68
C VAL A 55 -17.62 -2.38 4.12
N LEU A 56 -16.66 -2.49 3.20
CA LEU A 56 -16.09 -1.33 2.50
C LEU A 56 -17.17 -0.54 1.75
N GLU A 57 -18.08 -1.21 1.04
CA GLU A 57 -19.19 -0.55 0.35
C GLU A 57 -20.08 0.24 1.31
N GLY A 58 -20.34 -0.30 2.51
CA GLY A 58 -21.09 0.39 3.56
C GLY A 58 -20.38 1.56 4.25
N LEU A 59 -19.08 1.76 4.00
CA LEU A 59 -18.31 2.90 4.54
C LEU A 59 -18.33 4.12 3.61
N LEU A 60 -18.71 3.94 2.35
CA LEU A 60 -18.79 5.05 1.39
C LEU A 60 -19.98 5.95 1.71
N LEU A 61 -19.80 7.25 1.52
CA LEU A 61 -20.89 8.21 1.60
C LEU A 61 -21.94 7.88 0.53
N THR A 62 -23.22 7.98 0.91
CA THR A 62 -24.34 7.88 -0.03
C THR A 62 -24.43 9.12 -0.91
N GLY A 63 -25.18 9.03 -2.03
CA GLY A 63 -25.40 10.18 -2.91
C GLY A 63 -25.97 11.40 -2.16
N ASP A 64 -26.97 11.19 -1.30
CA ASP A 64 -27.58 12.26 -0.50
C ASP A 64 -26.58 12.90 0.49
N GLN A 65 -25.71 12.09 1.10
CA GLN A 65 -24.64 12.61 1.98
C GLN A 65 -23.62 13.43 1.20
N ILE A 66 -23.27 13.01 -0.03
CA ILE A 66 -22.38 13.77 -0.91
C ILE A 66 -23.03 15.09 -1.32
N VAL A 67 -24.30 15.08 -1.74
CA VAL A 67 -25.07 16.29 -2.06
C VAL A 67 -25.07 17.25 -0.86
N GLY A 68 -25.33 16.75 0.35
CA GLY A 68 -25.24 17.54 1.58
C GLY A 68 -23.84 18.10 1.84
N LEU A 69 -22.79 17.31 1.61
CA LEU A 69 -21.39 17.72 1.78
C LEU A 69 -21.00 18.89 0.86
N VAL A 70 -21.49 18.91 -0.38
CA VAL A 70 -21.19 19.95 -1.38
C VAL A 70 -22.24 21.08 -1.41
N GLY A 71 -22.94 21.30 -0.30
CA GLY A 71 -23.84 22.45 -0.15
C GLY A 71 -25.16 22.33 -0.91
N GLY A 72 -25.63 21.11 -1.18
CA GLY A 72 -26.91 20.85 -1.87
C GLY A 72 -26.81 20.84 -3.40
N THR A 73 -25.62 21.01 -3.96
CA THR A 73 -25.40 20.85 -5.41
C THR A 73 -25.82 19.45 -5.83
N ASN A 74 -26.62 19.34 -6.90
CA ASN A 74 -27.02 18.04 -7.42
C ASN A 74 -25.81 17.29 -8.00
N MET A 75 -25.65 16.03 -7.59
CA MET A 75 -24.50 15.19 -7.94
C MET A 75 -24.95 13.91 -8.64
N VAL A 76 -24.30 13.56 -9.74
CA VAL A 76 -24.55 12.31 -10.47
C VAL A 76 -23.36 11.38 -10.33
N SER A 77 -23.60 10.08 -10.10
CA SER A 77 -22.52 9.10 -10.10
C SER A 77 -22.02 8.89 -11.52
N VAL A 78 -20.70 8.93 -11.69
CA VAL A 78 -20.04 8.77 -13.00
C VAL A 78 -19.15 7.54 -13.07
N GLY A 79 -18.93 6.85 -11.95
CA GLY A 79 -18.16 5.62 -11.95
C GLY A 79 -17.94 5.02 -10.56
N THR A 80 -17.49 3.77 -10.56
CA THR A 80 -17.03 3.05 -9.38
C THR A 80 -15.54 2.75 -9.48
N ILE A 81 -14.88 2.62 -8.34
CA ILE A 81 -13.45 2.34 -8.21
C ILE A 81 -13.32 1.05 -7.41
N ASN A 82 -12.66 0.04 -7.98
CA ASN A 82 -12.42 -1.24 -7.32
C ASN A 82 -10.95 -1.69 -7.36
N ASN A 83 -10.08 -0.89 -7.98
CA ASN A 83 -8.67 -1.16 -8.18
C ASN A 83 -7.91 0.16 -8.34
N THR A 84 -6.58 0.08 -8.37
CA THR A 84 -5.71 1.22 -8.59
C THR A 84 -5.71 1.69 -10.04
N SER A 85 -5.45 2.99 -10.24
CA SER A 85 -5.22 3.59 -11.56
C SER A 85 -3.74 3.90 -11.78
N ASP A 86 -3.34 4.24 -13.00
CA ASP A 86 -1.98 4.70 -13.30
C ASP A 86 -2.00 6.12 -13.86
N ALA A 87 -1.66 7.11 -13.04
CA ALA A 87 -1.58 8.51 -13.43
C ALA A 87 -0.19 8.93 -13.92
N ALA A 88 0.75 7.98 -14.02
CA ALA A 88 2.09 8.15 -14.58
C ALA A 88 2.18 8.94 -15.88
N THR A 89 1.18 8.78 -16.74
CA THR A 89 1.15 9.32 -18.09
C THR A 89 0.46 10.68 -18.14
N ILE A 90 -0.24 11.06 -17.08
CA ILE A 90 -1.01 12.30 -17.02
C ILE A 90 -0.45 13.29 -16.01
N ILE A 91 0.42 12.90 -15.06
CA ILE A 91 1.10 13.80 -14.13
C ILE A 91 2.60 13.78 -14.42
N ASP A 92 3.20 14.94 -14.68
CA ASP A 92 4.62 15.08 -15.04
C ASP A 92 5.59 14.76 -13.90
N ASP A 93 5.25 15.16 -12.68
CA ASP A 93 6.05 14.92 -11.48
C ASP A 93 5.53 13.71 -10.69
N ARG A 94 6.33 12.64 -10.70
CA ARG A 94 6.03 11.39 -9.99
C ARG A 94 5.92 11.56 -8.48
N THR A 95 6.59 12.57 -7.90
CA THR A 95 6.51 12.86 -6.47
C THR A 95 5.17 13.48 -6.07
N CYS A 96 4.42 14.01 -7.05
CA CYS A 96 3.13 14.67 -6.87
C CYS A 96 1.91 13.79 -7.20
N ILE A 97 2.11 12.57 -7.70
CA ILE A 97 1.01 11.66 -8.08
C ILE A 97 0.00 11.47 -6.96
N GLY A 98 0.45 11.30 -5.72
CA GLY A 98 -0.43 11.10 -4.57
C GLY A 98 -1.29 12.32 -4.19
N ILE A 99 -1.00 13.51 -4.74
CA ILE A 99 -1.88 14.69 -4.63
C ILE A 99 -2.86 14.75 -5.80
N GLY A 100 -2.39 14.47 -7.01
CA GLY A 100 -3.19 14.66 -8.23
C GLY A 100 -4.04 13.45 -8.64
N SER A 101 -3.81 12.28 -8.05
CA SER A 101 -4.51 11.03 -8.39
C SER A 101 -4.94 10.29 -7.13
N ILE A 102 -6.15 9.75 -7.16
CA ILE A 102 -6.71 8.92 -6.10
C ILE A 102 -6.52 7.46 -6.47
N ALA A 103 -6.20 6.63 -5.47
CA ALA A 103 -5.97 5.19 -5.67
C ALA A 103 -4.90 4.89 -6.73
N ASP A 104 -3.83 5.68 -6.78
CA ASP A 104 -2.79 5.46 -7.78
C ASP A 104 -1.93 4.23 -7.46
N MET A 105 -1.61 3.44 -8.48
CA MET A 105 -0.82 2.23 -8.32
C MET A 105 0.57 2.52 -7.76
N SER A 106 1.18 3.67 -8.09
CA SER A 106 2.51 4.00 -7.57
C SER A 106 2.48 4.31 -6.07
N VAL A 107 1.34 4.79 -5.56
CA VAL A 107 1.12 5.06 -4.14
C VAL A 107 0.80 3.77 -3.39
N TYR A 108 -0.04 2.90 -3.96
CA TYR A 108 -0.50 1.68 -3.31
C TYR A 108 0.42 0.47 -3.52
N SER A 109 1.41 0.55 -4.41
CA SER A 109 2.37 -0.54 -4.65
C SER A 109 3.08 -0.95 -3.37
N ASN A 110 3.13 -2.27 -3.11
CA ASN A 110 3.73 -2.86 -1.91
C ASN A 110 3.17 -2.36 -0.58
N SER A 111 1.97 -1.77 -0.56
CA SER A 111 1.34 -1.23 0.65
C SER A 111 0.56 -2.25 1.47
N GLY A 112 0.46 -3.52 1.04
CA GLY A 112 -0.35 -4.54 1.73
C GLY A 112 -1.87 -4.36 1.56
N TRP A 113 -2.33 -3.51 0.64
CA TRP A 113 -3.75 -3.42 0.31
C TRP A 113 -4.26 -4.73 -0.31
N VAL A 114 -5.52 -5.08 -0.02
CA VAL A 114 -6.13 -6.36 -0.46
C VAL A 114 -7.50 -6.19 -1.11
N ALA A 115 -8.19 -5.08 -0.85
CA ALA A 115 -9.46 -4.74 -1.50
C ALA A 115 -9.70 -3.24 -1.46
N MET A 116 -10.39 -2.70 -2.47
CA MET A 116 -10.72 -1.29 -2.58
C MET A 116 -12.16 -1.10 -3.06
N ARG A 117 -12.85 -0.10 -2.52
CA ARG A 117 -14.17 0.34 -3.00
C ARG A 117 -14.24 1.85 -3.01
N GLY A 118 -14.76 2.40 -4.08
CA GLY A 118 -14.92 3.83 -4.25
C GLY A 118 -15.92 4.18 -5.33
N ASN A 119 -16.24 5.46 -5.41
CA ASN A 119 -17.12 6.02 -6.41
C ASN A 119 -16.73 7.47 -6.69
N GLN A 120 -17.14 7.93 -7.86
CA GLN A 120 -16.99 9.31 -8.29
C GLN A 120 -18.37 9.89 -8.59
N PHE A 121 -18.56 11.12 -8.15
CA PHE A 121 -19.74 11.92 -8.41
C PHE A 121 -19.33 13.29 -8.94
N THR A 122 -20.08 13.81 -9.90
CA THR A 122 -19.85 15.13 -10.48
C THR A 122 -21.16 15.87 -10.67
N SER A 123 -21.16 17.19 -10.65
CA SER A 123 -22.35 17.97 -10.98
C SER A 123 -22.67 17.91 -12.48
N PRO A 124 -23.94 17.86 -12.89
CA PRO A 124 -24.30 17.73 -14.29
C PRO A 124 -23.97 18.99 -15.12
N ASN A 125 -23.71 18.78 -16.42
CA ASN A 125 -23.43 19.80 -17.44
C ASN A 125 -22.13 20.60 -17.25
N VAL A 126 -22.04 21.38 -16.17
CA VAL A 126 -20.86 22.17 -15.81
C VAL A 126 -20.37 21.65 -14.46
N VAL A 127 -19.06 21.37 -14.37
CA VAL A 127 -18.45 20.88 -13.13
C VAL A 127 -18.34 22.04 -12.14
N GLN A 128 -19.33 22.13 -11.25
CA GLN A 128 -19.40 22.97 -10.07
C GLN A 128 -18.80 22.25 -8.86
N ALA A 129 -19.00 20.93 -8.78
CA ALA A 129 -18.45 20.08 -7.75
C ALA A 129 -18.07 18.70 -8.33
N ASP A 130 -16.97 18.15 -7.84
CA ASP A 130 -16.53 16.78 -8.11
C ASP A 130 -16.10 16.14 -6.80
N VAL A 131 -16.58 14.93 -6.53
CA VAL A 131 -16.27 14.18 -5.32
C VAL A 131 -15.90 12.77 -5.72
N THR A 132 -14.67 12.41 -5.41
CA THR A 132 -14.17 11.03 -5.51
C THR A 132 -13.81 10.55 -4.12
N GLN A 133 -14.29 9.37 -3.75
CA GLN A 133 -13.97 8.73 -2.48
C GLN A 133 -13.55 7.28 -2.70
N VAL A 134 -12.63 6.82 -1.86
CA VAL A 134 -12.12 5.46 -1.89
C VAL A 134 -11.85 5.00 -0.45
N VAL A 135 -12.31 3.80 -0.12
CA VAL A 135 -11.94 3.06 1.08
C VAL A 135 -11.15 1.82 0.70
N THR A 136 -10.11 1.52 1.46
CA THR A 136 -9.18 0.42 1.17
C THR A 136 -9.03 -0.48 2.39
N SER A 137 -9.08 -1.79 2.16
CA SER A 137 -8.71 -2.80 3.14
C SER A 137 -7.25 -3.23 2.97
N PHE A 138 -6.60 -3.53 4.09
CA PHE A 138 -5.20 -3.92 4.18
C PHE A 138 -5.04 -5.24 4.92
N THR A 139 -3.91 -5.91 4.73
CA THR A 139 -3.51 -7.11 5.47
C THR A 139 -3.47 -6.89 6.97
N GLY A 140 -3.13 -5.68 7.42
CA GLY A 140 -3.21 -5.27 8.81
C GLY A 140 -3.25 -3.74 8.99
N PRO A 141 -3.55 -3.26 10.21
CA PRO A 141 -3.63 -1.83 10.52
C PRO A 141 -2.28 -1.12 10.41
N ALA A 142 -1.17 -1.85 10.60
CA ALA A 142 0.17 -1.31 10.42
C ALA A 142 0.42 -0.88 8.97
N ASP A 143 -0.08 -1.65 7.99
CA ASP A 143 0.07 -1.36 6.56
C ASP A 143 -0.69 -0.07 6.17
N ALA A 144 -1.93 0.07 6.65
CA ALA A 144 -2.72 1.28 6.44
C ALA A 144 -2.05 2.52 7.07
N THR A 145 -1.47 2.35 8.26
CA THR A 145 -0.75 3.43 8.96
C THR A 145 0.52 3.82 8.21
N ALA A 146 1.28 2.84 7.73
CA ALA A 146 2.50 3.06 6.95
C ALA A 146 2.19 3.78 5.63
N LEU A 147 1.13 3.36 4.91
CA LEU A 147 0.70 4.04 3.70
C LEU A 147 0.31 5.50 3.96
N LEU A 148 -0.47 5.76 5.02
CA LEU A 148 -0.86 7.12 5.39
C LEU A 148 0.36 7.99 5.74
N GLN A 149 1.34 7.43 6.45
CA GLN A 149 2.57 8.14 6.78
C GLN A 149 3.38 8.48 5.52
N HIS A 150 3.54 7.52 4.60
CA HIS A 150 4.21 7.76 3.32
C HIS A 150 3.47 8.82 2.51
N ALA A 151 2.15 8.70 2.38
CA ALA A 151 1.32 9.67 1.66
C ALA A 151 1.51 11.09 2.20
N ARG A 152 1.50 11.27 3.53
CA ARG A 152 1.75 12.58 4.16
C ARG A 152 3.12 13.15 3.82
N GLN A 153 4.18 12.33 3.81
CA GLN A 153 5.52 12.77 3.44
C GLN A 153 5.57 13.20 1.96
N ALA A 154 4.96 12.43 1.06
CA ALA A 154 4.88 12.77 -0.36
C ALA A 154 4.09 14.07 -0.57
N TRP A 155 2.96 14.24 0.13
CA TRP A 155 2.15 15.45 0.07
C TRP A 155 2.93 16.68 0.54
N GLN A 156 3.66 16.58 1.66
CA GLN A 156 4.51 17.66 2.16
C GLN A 156 5.63 18.03 1.18
N ALA A 157 6.24 17.03 0.53
CA ALA A 157 7.27 17.27 -0.47
C ALA A 157 6.72 17.98 -1.72
N CYS A 158 5.54 17.58 -2.20
CA CYS A 158 4.90 18.18 -3.37
C CYS A 158 4.29 19.57 -3.08
N ALA A 159 3.87 19.86 -1.84
CA ALA A 159 3.16 21.09 -1.48
C ALA A 159 3.93 22.41 -1.73
N ASN A 160 5.25 22.34 -1.91
CA ASN A 160 6.08 23.53 -2.21
C ASN A 160 6.44 23.64 -3.70
N GLY A 161 5.92 22.73 -4.54
CA GLY A 161 6.24 22.62 -5.95
C GLY A 161 5.11 23.03 -6.88
N ARG A 162 5.35 22.84 -8.18
CA ARG A 162 4.33 22.88 -9.23
C ARG A 162 4.48 21.61 -10.05
N TYR A 163 3.36 21.02 -10.44
CA TYR A 163 3.30 19.89 -11.35
C TYR A 163 2.22 20.18 -12.40
N SER A 164 2.10 19.37 -13.43
CA SER A 164 1.14 19.59 -14.52
C SER A 164 0.35 18.32 -14.82
N PHE A 165 -0.89 18.54 -15.28
CA PHE A 165 -1.71 17.50 -15.88
C PHE A 165 -1.57 17.52 -17.40
N HIS A 166 -1.26 16.37 -18.00
CA HIS A 166 -1.29 16.14 -19.44
C HIS A 166 -2.63 15.54 -19.83
N SER A 167 -3.36 16.27 -20.66
CA SER A 167 -4.59 15.80 -21.29
C SER A 167 -4.28 14.98 -22.55
N SER A 168 -5.17 14.04 -22.87
CA SER A 168 -5.10 13.23 -24.08
C SER A 168 -5.12 14.03 -25.39
N ASN A 169 -5.62 15.27 -25.35
CA ASN A 169 -5.60 16.19 -26.49
C ASN A 169 -4.27 16.96 -26.65
N GLY A 170 -3.22 16.62 -25.88
CA GLY A 170 -1.91 17.25 -25.93
C GLY A 170 -1.79 18.57 -25.15
N THR A 171 -2.85 18.98 -24.45
CA THR A 171 -2.80 20.17 -23.57
C THR A 171 -2.14 19.81 -22.24
N THR A 172 -1.28 20.69 -21.75
CA THR A 172 -0.69 20.60 -20.41
C THR A 172 -1.25 21.72 -19.54
N VAL A 173 -1.80 21.36 -18.38
CA VAL A 173 -2.39 22.31 -17.43
C VAL A 173 -1.52 22.35 -16.17
N PRO A 174 -0.87 23.47 -15.85
CA PRO A 174 -0.07 23.58 -14.63
C PRO A 174 -0.98 23.62 -13.40
N TRP A 175 -0.53 22.98 -12.33
CA TRP A 175 -1.16 22.91 -11.03
C TRP A 175 -0.20 23.40 -9.94
N THR A 176 -0.74 24.01 -8.90
CA THR A 176 0.03 24.46 -7.73
C THR A 176 -0.77 24.03 -6.50
N PRO A 177 -0.29 23.04 -5.74
CA PRO A 177 -0.90 22.69 -4.48
C PRO A 177 -0.84 23.85 -3.50
N ASP A 178 -1.84 23.95 -2.64
CA ASP A 178 -1.74 24.76 -1.45
C ASP A 178 -0.75 24.13 -0.45
N PRO A 179 -0.20 24.92 0.49
CA PRO A 179 0.63 24.39 1.56
C PRO A 179 -0.08 23.26 2.32
N PHE A 180 0.66 22.20 2.62
CA PHE A 180 0.10 21.05 3.33
C PHE A 180 -0.45 21.46 4.70
N GLY A 181 -1.73 21.17 4.95
CA GLY A 181 -2.41 21.54 6.19
C GLY A 181 -2.95 22.97 6.24
N ALA A 182 -2.88 23.73 5.14
CA ALA A 182 -3.64 24.96 4.99
C ALA A 182 -5.15 24.65 5.09
N ALA A 183 -5.90 25.55 5.74
CA ALA A 183 -7.35 25.43 5.76
C ALA A 183 -7.89 25.57 4.33
N ALA A 184 -8.80 24.67 3.93
CA ALA A 184 -9.51 24.83 2.67
C ALA A 184 -10.23 26.18 2.66
N PRO A 185 -10.24 26.90 1.53
CA PRO A 185 -11.06 28.11 1.42
C PRO A 185 -12.53 27.75 1.71
N ALA A 186 -13.21 28.61 2.46
CA ALA A 186 -14.63 28.43 2.71
C ALA A 186 -15.37 28.46 1.37
N TRP A 187 -16.07 27.38 1.04
CA TRP A 187 -16.97 27.34 -0.10
C TRP A 187 -18.12 28.32 0.18
N THR A 188 -18.19 29.42 -0.58
CA THR A 188 -19.30 30.38 -0.55
C THR A 188 -20.39 30.00 -1.53
#